data_AF-A0A1Y2WXT4-F1
#
_entry.id   AF-A0A1Y2WXT4-F1
#
_cell.length_a   1.000
_cell.length_b   1.000
_cell.length_c   1.000
_cell.angle_alpha   90.00
_cell.angle_beta   90.00
_cell.angle_gamma   90.00
#
_symmetry.space_group_name_H-M   'P 1'
#
loop_
_entity.id
_entity.type
_entity.pdbx_description
1 polymer ?
#
loop_
_entity_poly.entity_id
_entity_poly.type
_entity_poly.pdbx_seq_one_letter_code
_entity_poly.pdbx_strand_id
1 'polypeptide(L)'
;MPPSSSPSEIKTIDDLDTVLSNIGDIESDISGDIVEDEILPSWKEKKFDQSLDWIVEAWNKLKDAEDLDVFKGREEQDRIEAGLRTLKSVESMIQQAIHESDEQRELQESD
;
A
#
# COMPACT_ATOMS: atom_id res chain seq x y z
N MET A 1 -2.96 -7.64 8.20
CA MET A 1 -2.42 -8.55 7.16
C MET A 1 -2.75 -7.91 5.82
N PRO A 2 -1.86 -7.93 4.80
CA PRO A 2 -2.27 -7.48 3.48
C PRO A 2 -3.55 -8.24 3.08
N PRO A 3 -4.55 -7.58 2.48
CA PRO A 3 -5.81 -8.22 2.13
C PRO A 3 -5.52 -9.49 1.35
N SER A 4 -6.13 -10.60 1.80
CA SER A 4 -5.86 -11.94 1.26
C SER A 4 -6.32 -12.13 -0.19
N SER A 5 -6.94 -11.10 -0.77
CA SER A 5 -7.42 -11.07 -2.13
C SER A 5 -6.80 -9.86 -2.82
N SER A 6 -6.18 -10.12 -3.97
CA SER A 6 -5.91 -9.09 -4.97
C SER A 6 -7.16 -8.23 -5.15
N PRO A 7 -7.02 -6.89 -5.29
CA PRO A 7 -8.18 -6.05 -5.53
C PRO A 7 -8.89 -6.57 -6.80
N SER A 8 -10.21 -6.61 -6.85
CA SER A 8 -10.92 -6.95 -8.09
C SER A 8 -10.92 -5.74 -9.04
N GLU A 9 -11.15 -5.92 -10.34
CA GLU A 9 -11.28 -4.78 -11.27
C GLU A 9 -12.34 -3.78 -10.76
N ILE A 10 -12.02 -2.49 -10.74
CA ILE A 10 -12.94 -1.44 -10.28
C ILE A 10 -13.90 -1.09 -11.42
N LYS A 11 -15.16 -1.52 -11.32
CA LYS A 11 -16.20 -1.26 -12.34
C LYS A 11 -17.38 -0.47 -11.80
N THR A 12 -17.51 -0.44 -10.48
CA THR A 12 -18.63 0.16 -9.76
C THR A 12 -18.12 0.97 -8.56
N ILE A 13 -18.97 1.85 -8.03
CA ILE A 13 -18.66 2.61 -6.81
C ILE A 13 -18.37 1.67 -5.63
N ASP A 14 -19.10 0.56 -5.51
CA ASP A 14 -18.86 -0.42 -4.45
C ASP A 14 -17.47 -1.09 -4.56
N ASP A 15 -16.99 -1.32 -5.80
CA ASP A 15 -15.62 -1.82 -6.00
C ASP A 15 -14.59 -0.78 -5.58
N LEU A 16 -14.82 0.50 -5.91
CA LEU A 16 -13.96 1.62 -5.51
C LEU A 16 -13.91 1.74 -3.98
N ASP A 17 -15.07 1.70 -3.33
CA ASP A 17 -15.20 1.75 -1.87
C ASP A 17 -14.41 0.61 -1.21
N THR A 18 -14.50 -0.60 -1.76
CA THR A 18 -13.76 -1.77 -1.28
C THR A 18 -12.24 -1.58 -1.39
N VAL A 19 -11.76 -1.10 -2.54
CA VAL A 19 -10.33 -0.85 -2.74
C VAL A 19 -9.83 0.25 -1.79
N LEU A 20 -10.57 1.35 -1.66
CA LEU A 20 -10.21 2.45 -0.76
C LEU A 20 -10.21 2.02 0.72
N SER A 21 -11.16 1.17 1.13
CA SER A 21 -11.16 0.59 2.49
C SER A 21 -9.90 -0.24 2.75
N ASN A 22 -9.54 -1.11 1.80
CA ASN A 22 -8.33 -1.93 1.92
C ASN A 22 -7.06 -1.06 1.96
N ILE A 23 -7.01 0.05 1.24
CA ILE A 23 -5.89 1.01 1.31
C ILE A 23 -5.77 1.56 2.74
N GLY A 24 -6.88 1.97 3.36
CA GLY A 24 -6.89 2.46 4.74
C GLY A 24 -6.45 1.40 5.76
N ASP A 25 -6.87 0.16 5.58
CA ASP A 25 -6.46 -0.96 6.44
C ASP A 25 -4.94 -1.19 6.36
N ILE A 26 -4.37 -1.16 5.16
CA ILE A 26 -2.92 -1.30 4.97
C ILE A 26 -2.19 -0.10 5.59
N GLU A 27 -2.61 1.13 5.33
CA GLU A 27 -1.98 2.33 5.90
C GLU A 27 -1.91 2.24 7.43
N SER A 28 -3.02 1.85 8.08
CA SER A 28 -3.07 1.68 9.52
C SER A 28 -2.14 0.56 10.02
N ASP A 29 -2.14 -0.58 9.35
CA ASP A 29 -1.26 -1.71 9.69
C ASP A 29 0.23 -1.31 9.60
N ILE A 30 0.61 -0.63 8.52
CA ILE A 30 2.00 -0.25 8.23
C ILE A 30 2.48 0.84 9.18
N SER A 31 1.64 1.86 9.43
CA SER A 31 1.97 2.91 10.40
C SER A 31 2.13 2.35 11.82
N GLY A 32 1.47 1.24 12.16
CA GLY A 32 1.66 0.56 13.44
C GLY A 32 2.90 -0.32 13.48
N ASP A 33 3.13 -1.10 12.42
CA ASP A 33 4.16 -2.15 12.39
C ASP A 33 5.61 -1.64 12.24
N ILE A 34 5.81 -0.48 11.59
CA ILE A 34 7.15 0.09 11.32
C ILE A 34 7.82 0.64 12.59
N VAL A 35 7.06 0.93 13.65
CA VAL A 35 7.58 1.65 14.83
C VAL A 35 8.43 0.76 15.76
N GLU A 36 8.37 -0.57 15.61
CA GLU A 36 8.80 -1.47 16.69
C GLU A 36 10.19 -2.08 16.53
N ASP A 37 10.74 -2.23 15.32
CA ASP A 37 11.96 -3.01 15.09
C ASP A 37 13.06 -2.20 14.39
N GLU A 38 14.27 -2.22 14.96
CA GLU A 38 15.49 -1.61 14.37
C GLU A 38 16.03 -2.44 13.18
N ILE A 39 15.83 -3.76 13.21
CA ILE A 39 16.07 -4.67 12.08
C ILE A 39 14.80 -5.48 11.86
N LEU A 40 14.25 -5.43 10.65
CA LEU A 40 13.05 -6.17 10.31
C LEU A 40 13.35 -7.68 10.33
N PRO A 41 12.54 -8.48 11.05
CA PRO A 41 12.61 -9.92 10.95
C PRO A 41 12.07 -10.38 9.58
N SER A 42 12.57 -11.51 9.07
CA SER A 42 12.25 -12.00 7.71
C SER A 42 10.74 -12.19 7.44
N TRP A 43 9.93 -12.40 8.48
CA TRP A 43 8.48 -12.50 8.33
C TRP A 43 7.82 -11.13 8.10
N LYS A 44 8.35 -10.04 8.66
CA LYS A 44 7.90 -8.66 8.39
C LYS A 44 8.35 -8.21 7.01
N GLU A 45 9.59 -8.48 6.61
CA GLU A 45 10.08 -8.21 5.23
C GLU A 45 9.15 -8.87 4.20
N LYS A 46 8.85 -10.17 4.37
CA LYS A 46 7.93 -10.87 3.48
C LYS A 46 6.51 -10.27 3.49
N LYS A 47 6.02 -9.80 4.63
CA LYS A 47 4.71 -9.13 4.73
C LYS A 47 4.74 -7.80 3.98
N PHE A 48 5.83 -7.06 4.06
CA PHE A 48 6.04 -5.79 3.37
C PHE A 48 6.16 -5.99 1.86
N ASP A 49 6.87 -7.00 1.38
CA ASP A 49 6.91 -7.37 -0.05
C ASP A 49 5.50 -7.66 -0.60
N GLN A 50 4.72 -8.47 0.13
CA GLN A 50 3.32 -8.74 -0.26
C GLN A 50 2.46 -7.48 -0.27
N SER A 51 2.73 -6.53 0.61
CA SER A 51 2.01 -5.27 0.67
C SER A 51 2.40 -4.37 -0.51
N LEU A 52 3.68 -4.35 -0.92
CA LEU A 52 4.15 -3.64 -2.11
C LEU A 52 3.51 -4.18 -3.39
N ASP A 53 3.47 -5.51 -3.55
CA ASP A 53 2.79 -6.14 -4.68
C ASP A 53 1.31 -5.71 -4.78
N TRP A 54 0.62 -5.72 -3.64
CA TRP A 54 -0.78 -5.29 -3.57
C TRP A 54 -0.94 -3.79 -3.88
N ILE A 55 -0.04 -2.94 -3.38
CA ILE A 55 -0.04 -1.49 -3.63
C ILE A 55 0.08 -1.20 -5.12
N VAL A 56 1.03 -1.86 -5.81
CA VAL A 56 1.20 -1.72 -7.26
C VAL A 56 -0.06 -2.16 -8.01
N GLU A 57 -0.66 -3.27 -7.59
CA GLU A 57 -1.89 -3.78 -8.19
C GLU A 57 -3.08 -2.82 -7.99
N ALA A 58 -3.25 -2.29 -6.77
CA ALA A 58 -4.29 -1.32 -6.44
C ALA A 58 -4.09 0.01 -7.17
N TRP A 59 -2.84 0.46 -7.32
CA TRP A 59 -2.50 1.67 -8.07
C TRP A 59 -2.96 1.57 -9.51
N ASN A 60 -2.59 0.47 -10.19
CA ASN A 60 -2.95 0.26 -11.59
C ASN A 60 -4.48 0.26 -11.76
N LYS A 61 -5.21 -0.40 -10.84
CA LYS A 61 -6.67 -0.43 -10.86
C LYS A 61 -7.33 0.93 -10.62
N LEU A 62 -6.81 1.72 -9.68
CA LEU A 62 -7.30 3.09 -9.47
C LEU A 62 -7.02 3.98 -10.67
N LYS A 63 -5.89 3.78 -11.36
CA LYS A 63 -5.58 4.47 -12.62
C LYS A 63 -6.51 4.05 -13.76
N ASP A 64 -6.79 2.77 -13.90
CA ASP A 64 -7.76 2.30 -14.88
C ASP A 64 -9.17 2.82 -14.58
N ALA A 65 -9.52 2.97 -13.30
CA ALA A 65 -10.80 3.51 -12.86
C ALA A 65 -10.95 5.02 -13.15
N GLU A 66 -9.85 5.79 -13.10
CA GLU A 66 -9.84 7.24 -13.35
C GLU A 66 -10.48 7.61 -14.71
N ASP A 67 -10.35 6.72 -15.70
CA ASP A 67 -10.85 6.90 -17.07
C ASP A 67 -12.29 6.41 -17.30
N LEU A 68 -12.92 5.74 -16.33
CA LEU A 68 -14.26 5.18 -16.51
C LEU A 68 -15.36 6.24 -16.39
N ASP A 69 -16.37 6.13 -17.26
CA ASP A 69 -17.53 7.05 -17.28
C ASP A 69 -18.28 7.13 -15.94
N VAL A 70 -18.30 6.03 -15.17
CA VAL A 70 -18.98 5.94 -13.87
C VAL A 70 -18.30 6.78 -12.79
N PHE A 71 -17.03 7.17 -12.98
CA PHE A 71 -16.23 7.95 -12.03
C PHE A 71 -15.90 9.36 -12.51
N LYS A 72 -16.64 9.88 -13.51
CA LYS A 72 -16.47 11.26 -14.00
C LYS A 72 -17.03 12.33 -13.07
N GLY A 73 -17.66 11.94 -11.96
CA GLY A 73 -18.05 12.87 -10.91
C GLY A 73 -16.84 13.40 -10.16
N ARG A 74 -16.91 14.65 -9.72
CA ARG A 74 -15.80 15.32 -9.03
C ARG A 74 -15.42 14.60 -7.73
N GLU A 75 -16.42 14.10 -7.02
CA GLU A 75 -16.22 13.39 -5.75
C GLU A 75 -15.46 12.07 -5.96
N GLU A 76 -15.84 11.29 -6.96
CA GLU A 76 -15.19 10.03 -7.29
C GLU A 76 -13.73 10.24 -7.74
N GLN A 77 -13.48 11.28 -8.55
CA GLN A 77 -12.11 11.66 -8.94
C GLN A 77 -11.26 12.07 -7.73
N ASP A 78 -11.80 12.91 -6.84
CA ASP A 78 -11.09 13.33 -5.63
C ASP A 78 -10.77 12.12 -4.73
N ARG A 79 -11.68 11.13 -4.65
CA ARG A 79 -11.48 9.89 -3.88
C ARG A 79 -10.42 8.98 -4.52
N ILE A 80 -10.42 8.82 -5.83
CA ILE A 80 -9.39 8.06 -6.56
C ILE A 80 -8.02 8.72 -6.36
N GLU A 81 -7.94 10.04 -6.49
CA GLU A 81 -6.69 10.78 -6.29
C GLU A 81 -6.17 10.64 -4.85
N ALA A 82 -7.06 10.73 -3.86
CA ALA A 82 -6.71 10.52 -2.45
C ALA A 82 -6.20 9.08 -2.21
N GLY A 83 -6.84 8.07 -2.80
CA GLY A 83 -6.39 6.68 -2.74
C GLY A 83 -4.99 6.49 -3.32
N LEU A 84 -4.72 7.06 -4.49
CA LEU A 84 -3.40 7.02 -5.13
C LEU A 84 -2.31 7.71 -4.30
N ARG A 85 -2.62 8.86 -3.69
CA ARG A 85 -1.68 9.56 -2.80
C ARG A 85 -1.35 8.72 -1.55
N THR A 86 -2.36 8.05 -1.00
CA THR A 86 -2.20 7.18 0.17
C THR A 86 -1.32 5.98 -0.17
N LEU A 87 -1.61 5.28 -1.28
CA LEU A 87 -0.78 4.18 -1.79
C LEU A 87 0.69 4.58 -1.95
N LYS A 88 0.95 5.75 -2.54
CA LYS A 88 2.31 6.27 -2.71
C LYS A 88 3.00 6.53 -1.37
N SER A 89 2.27 7.07 -0.40
CA SER A 89 2.81 7.33 0.95
C SER A 89 3.18 6.02 1.63
N VAL A 90 2.27 5.04 1.61
CA VAL A 90 2.49 3.72 2.21
C VAL A 90 3.65 2.98 1.54
N GLU A 91 3.73 2.99 0.21
CA GLU A 91 4.85 2.42 -0.55
C GLU A 91 6.19 3.00 -0.07
N SER A 92 6.27 4.33 0.04
CA SER A 92 7.47 5.02 0.50
C SER A 92 7.84 4.63 1.93
N MET A 93 6.86 4.48 2.81
CA MET A 93 7.09 4.06 4.20
C MET A 93 7.66 2.64 4.27
N ILE A 94 7.10 1.71 3.50
CA ILE A 94 7.62 0.33 3.43
C ILE A 94 9.06 0.32 2.93
N GLN A 95 9.32 0.99 1.80
CA GLN A 95 10.65 1.01 1.18
C GLN A 95 11.68 1.61 2.13
N GLN A 96 11.32 2.66 2.85
CA GLN A 96 12.18 3.25 3.87
C GLN A 96 12.47 2.27 5.02
N ALA A 97 11.45 1.58 5.55
CA ALA A 97 11.63 0.62 6.64
C ALA A 97 12.53 -0.56 6.23
N ILE A 98 12.39 -1.07 5.00
CA ILE A 98 13.26 -2.12 4.46
C ILE A 98 14.70 -1.59 4.35
N HIS A 99 14.88 -0.40 3.78
CA HIS A 99 16.20 0.20 3.61
C HIS A 99 16.92 0.44 4.94
N GLU A 100 16.23 1.02 5.93
CA GLU A 100 16.79 1.24 7.26
C GLU A 100 17.16 -0.08 7.94
N SER A 101 16.33 -1.12 7.81
CA SER A 101 16.62 -2.45 8.33
C SER A 101 17.87 -3.08 7.70
N ASP A 102 18.04 -2.95 6.37
CA ASP A 102 19.21 -3.46 5.66
C ASP A 102 20.49 -2.72 6.10
N GLU A 103 20.44 -1.38 6.22
CA GLU A 103 21.57 -0.59 6.72
C GLU A 103 21.98 -1.03 8.15
N GLN A 104 21.02 -1.24 9.04
CA GLN A 104 21.30 -1.71 10.41
C GLN A 104 21.90 -3.12 10.44
N ARG A 105 21.47 -4.01 9.54
CA ARG A 105 22.02 -5.36 9.41
C ARG A 105 23.48 -5.31 8.94
N GLU A 106 23.79 -4.49 7.94
CA GLU A 106 25.17 -4.30 7.45
C GLU A 106 26.11 -3.72 8.52
N LEU A 107 25.62 -2.79 9.33
CA LEU A 107 26.37 -2.23 10.46
C LEU A 107 26.71 -3.29 11.51
N GLN A 108 25.78 -4.20 11.82
CA GLN A 108 26.02 -5.29 12.78
C GLN A 108 26.96 -6.38 12.23
N GLU A 109 26.98 -6.61 10.91
CA GLU A 109 27.88 -7.60 10.28
C GLU A 109 29.32 -7.08 10.09
N SER A 110 29.53 -5.78 10.23
CA SER A 110 30.83 -5.11 10.04
C SER A 110 31.65 -4.92 11.32
N ASP A 111 31.08 -5.23 12.49
CA ASP A 111 31.71 -5.22 13.82
C ASP A 111 32.18 -6.62 14.28
#